data_AF-A0AAE3CXQ0-F1
#
_entry.id   AF-A0AAE3CXQ0-F1
#
_cell.length_a   1.000
_cell.length_b   1.000
_cell.length_c   1.000
_cell.angle_alpha   90.00
_cell.angle_beta   90.00
_cell.angle_gamma   90.00
#
_symmetry.space_group_name_H-M   'P 1'
#
loop_
_entity.id
_entity.type
_entity.pdbx_description
1 polymer ?
#
loop_
_entity_poly.entity_id
_entity_poly.type
_entity_poly.pdbx_seq_one_letter_code
_entity_poly.pdbx_strand_id
1 'polypeptide(L)'
;MQFLHKRMYLNAGDIVVVDCSHQCNILLMTDSNFNNYKNRRGFDHHGGGGHFTRLPARLSVPHSGYWNVTIDLGGGSANIRHRISVIEA
;
A
#
# COMPACT_ATOMS: atom_id res chain seq x y z
N MET A 1 -11.42 8.08 7.95
CA MET A 1 -9.98 7.93 7.64
C MET A 1 -9.82 8.25 6.18
N GLN A 2 -8.82 9.02 5.79
CA GLN A 2 -8.63 9.39 4.39
C GLN A 2 -7.35 8.72 3.90
N PHE A 3 -7.47 7.88 2.88
CA PHE A 3 -6.36 7.22 2.23
C PHE A 3 -6.63 7.16 0.74
N LEU A 4 -5.56 7.11 -0.05
CA LEU A 4 -5.63 6.70 -1.44
C LEU A 4 -5.61 5.18 -1.51
N HIS A 5 -6.36 4.60 -2.43
CA HIS A 5 -6.50 3.16 -2.57
C HIS A 5 -6.49 2.75 -4.04
N LYS A 6 -5.77 1.67 -4.32
CA LYS A 6 -5.79 0.99 -5.63
C LYS A 6 -5.84 -0.52 -5.39
N ARG A 7 -6.82 -1.19 -6.01
CA ARG A 7 -6.89 -2.65 -6.07
C ARG A 7 -6.35 -3.12 -7.42
N MET A 8 -5.49 -4.12 -7.42
CA MET A 8 -4.83 -4.63 -8.62
C MET A 8 -4.49 -6.10 -8.49
N TYR A 9 -4.50 -6.82 -9.61
CA TYR A 9 -3.93 -8.16 -9.68
C TYR A 9 -2.41 -8.05 -9.80
N LEU A 10 -1.67 -8.83 -9.03
CA LEU A 10 -0.22 -8.89 -9.02
C LEU A 10 0.22 -10.35 -9.03
N ASN A 11 1.40 -10.61 -9.58
CA ASN A 11 2.03 -11.92 -9.57
C ASN A 11 2.97 -12.05 -8.36
N ALA A 12 3.18 -13.27 -7.90
CA ALA A 12 4.21 -13.57 -6.92
C ALA A 12 5.57 -13.09 -7.44
N GLY A 13 6.32 -12.36 -6.62
CA GLY A 13 7.62 -11.78 -6.99
C GLY A 13 7.55 -10.36 -7.55
N ASP A 14 6.37 -9.87 -7.97
CA ASP A 14 6.22 -8.47 -8.39
C ASP A 14 6.63 -7.53 -7.24
N ILE A 15 7.19 -6.37 -7.61
CA ILE A 15 7.53 -5.31 -6.66
C ILE A 15 6.63 -4.12 -6.92
N VAL A 16 5.75 -3.83 -5.95
CA VAL A 16 4.96 -2.60 -5.95
C VAL A 16 5.87 -1.46 -5.48
N VAL A 17 6.09 -0.49 -6.36
CA VAL A 17 6.87 0.72 -6.06
C VAL A 17 5.92 1.87 -5.84
N VAL A 18 6.02 2.51 -4.67
CA VAL A 18 5.15 3.61 -4.29
C VAL A 18 5.98 4.83 -3.96
N ASP A 19 5.75 5.91 -4.69
CA ASP A 19 6.32 7.22 -4.43
C ASP A 19 5.26 8.13 -3.79
N CYS A 20 5.68 8.96 -2.85
CA CYS A 20 4.86 9.99 -2.23
C CYS A 20 5.74 11.17 -1.81
N SER A 21 5.21 12.37 -1.99
CA SER A 21 5.86 13.61 -1.57
C SER A 21 5.99 13.80 -0.05
N HIS A 22 5.32 12.96 0.75
CA HIS A 22 5.27 13.07 2.21
C HIS A 22 5.49 11.71 2.85
N GLN A 23 5.90 11.71 4.13
CA GLN A 23 5.86 10.50 4.93
C GLN A 23 4.43 9.96 5.02
N CYS A 24 4.28 8.66 4.91
CA CYS A 24 2.98 8.02 4.84
C CYS A 24 3.06 6.54 5.22
N ASN A 25 1.93 5.99 5.63
CA ASN A 25 1.73 4.56 5.70
C ASN A 25 1.45 4.03 4.29
N ILE A 26 2.22 3.05 3.86
CA ILE A 26 2.03 2.36 2.59
C ILE A 26 1.84 0.88 2.91
N LEU A 27 0.65 0.37 2.61
CA LEU A 27 0.24 -0.97 3.00
C LEU A 27 -0.15 -1.77 1.77
N LEU A 28 0.31 -3.03 1.71
CA LEU A 28 -0.12 -4.04 0.75
C LEU A 28 -0.97 -5.07 1.50
N MET A 29 -2.23 -5.23 1.10
CA MET A 29 -3.20 -6.04 1.84
C MET A 29 -4.05 -6.90 0.93
N THR A 30 -4.44 -8.08 1.41
CA THR A 30 -5.52 -8.86 0.82
C THR A 30 -6.86 -8.11 0.93
N ASP A 31 -7.90 -8.56 0.22
CA ASP A 31 -9.23 -7.95 0.30
C ASP A 31 -9.82 -8.00 1.73
N SER A 32 -9.62 -9.11 2.45
CA SER A 32 -10.07 -9.26 3.84
C SER A 32 -9.36 -8.27 4.77
N ASN A 33 -8.03 -8.15 4.65
CA ASN A 33 -7.24 -7.22 5.46
C ASN A 33 -7.55 -5.76 5.15
N PHE A 34 -7.72 -5.41 3.87
CA PHE A 34 -8.16 -4.07 3.49
C PHE A 34 -9.55 -3.74 4.04
N ASN A 35 -10.48 -4.71 4.00
CA ASN A 35 -11.80 -4.53 4.59
C ASN A 35 -11.74 -4.34 6.11
N ASN A 36 -10.85 -5.03 6.80
CA ASN A 36 -10.64 -4.80 8.23
C ASN A 36 -10.02 -3.43 8.50
N TYR A 37 -8.97 -3.07 7.77
CA TYR A 37 -8.29 -1.78 7.86
C TYR A 37 -9.24 -0.59 7.67
N LYS A 38 -10.03 -0.57 6.58
CA LYS A 38 -10.97 0.53 6.30
C LYS A 38 -12.06 0.66 7.38
N ASN A 39 -12.39 -0.45 8.04
CA ASN A 39 -13.37 -0.52 9.13
C ASN A 39 -12.74 -0.40 10.52
N ARG A 40 -11.43 -0.06 10.62
CA ARG A 40 -10.69 0.10 11.88
C ARG A 40 -10.69 -1.15 12.77
N ARG A 41 -10.64 -2.33 12.16
CA ARG A 41 -10.49 -3.62 12.84
C ARG A 41 -9.05 -4.11 12.74
N GLY A 42 -8.69 -5.14 13.50
CA GLY A 42 -7.39 -5.79 13.38
C GLY A 42 -7.16 -6.34 11.97
N PHE A 43 -5.99 -6.06 11.39
CA PHE A 43 -5.61 -6.44 10.03
C PHE A 43 -4.09 -6.64 9.96
N ASP A 44 -3.65 -7.36 8.92
CA ASP A 44 -2.24 -7.53 8.59
C ASP A 44 -1.89 -6.88 7.25
N HIS A 45 -0.65 -6.41 7.12
CA HIS A 45 -0.08 -5.96 5.86
C HIS A 45 1.08 -6.88 5.46
N HIS A 46 1.43 -6.82 4.17
CA HIS A 46 2.36 -7.76 3.54
C HIS A 46 3.50 -7.02 2.86
N GLY A 47 4.51 -7.77 2.41
CA GLY A 47 5.55 -7.26 1.53
C GLY A 47 6.45 -6.19 2.13
N GLY A 48 6.50 -6.07 3.47
CA GLY A 48 7.23 -5.01 4.16
C GLY A 48 6.49 -3.67 4.20
N GLY A 49 5.16 -3.66 4.04
CA GLY A 49 4.34 -2.47 4.25
C GLY A 49 4.53 -1.86 5.66
N GLY A 50 4.13 -0.62 5.84
CA GLY A 50 4.30 0.08 7.11
C GLY A 50 4.40 1.59 6.94
N HIS A 51 5.05 2.25 7.91
CA HIS A 51 5.28 3.69 7.90
C HIS A 51 6.62 4.03 7.23
N PHE A 52 6.57 4.86 6.18
CA PHE A 52 7.75 5.25 5.41
C PHE A 52 8.02 6.75 5.55
N THR A 53 9.26 7.09 5.92
CA THR A 53 9.79 8.46 5.95
C THR A 53 10.75 8.76 4.80
N ARG A 54 11.14 7.73 4.03
CA ARG A 54 11.96 7.81 2.82
C ARG A 54 11.32 6.98 1.72
N LEU A 55 11.26 7.55 0.51
CA LEU A 55 10.52 7.03 -0.62
C LEU A 55 11.38 7.08 -1.89
N PRO A 56 11.11 6.21 -2.89
CA PRO A 56 9.96 5.31 -2.99
C PRO A 56 10.05 4.07 -2.08
N ALA A 57 8.89 3.62 -1.58
CA ALA A 57 8.74 2.33 -0.91
C ALA A 57 8.66 1.21 -1.95
N ARG A 58 9.17 0.03 -1.60
CA ARG A 58 9.14 -1.17 -2.44
C ARG A 58 8.55 -2.31 -1.64
N LEU A 59 7.39 -2.81 -2.08
CA LEU A 59 6.66 -3.87 -1.41
C LEU A 59 6.68 -5.14 -2.27
N SER A 60 7.25 -6.22 -1.72
CA SER A 60 7.32 -7.51 -2.41
C SER A 60 5.96 -8.21 -2.35
N VAL A 61 5.48 -8.70 -3.49
CA VAL A 61 4.23 -9.46 -3.55
C VAL A 61 4.52 -10.92 -3.19
N PRO A 62 3.97 -11.45 -2.09
CA PRO A 62 4.32 -12.79 -1.61
C PRO A 62 3.65 -13.91 -2.40
N HIS A 63 2.50 -13.66 -3.03
CA HIS A 63 1.79 -14.61 -3.86
C HIS A 63 0.91 -13.91 -4.90
N SER A 64 0.63 -14.59 -6.01
CA SER A 64 -0.24 -14.06 -7.06
C SER A 64 -1.67 -13.89 -6.56
N GLY A 65 -2.35 -12.85 -7.03
CA GLY A 65 -3.75 -12.57 -6.67
C GLY A 65 -4.08 -11.09 -6.67
N TYR A 66 -5.28 -10.78 -6.17
CA TYR A 66 -5.70 -9.39 -5.97
C TYR A 66 -5.16 -8.83 -4.66
N TRP A 67 -4.56 -7.66 -4.77
CA TRP A 67 -4.00 -6.90 -3.68
C TRP A 67 -4.55 -5.48 -3.65
N ASN A 68 -4.60 -4.93 -2.45
CA ASN A 68 -5.00 -3.55 -2.16
C ASN A 68 -3.78 -2.79 -1.68
N VAL A 69 -3.40 -1.75 -2.42
CA VAL A 69 -2.33 -0.82 -2.06
C VAL A 69 -2.99 0.44 -1.52
N THR A 70 -2.59 0.87 -0.33
CA THR A 70 -3.06 2.13 0.25
C THR A 70 -1.92 3.10 0.55
N ILE A 71 -2.16 4.39 0.38
CA ILE A 71 -1.30 5.48 0.86
C ILE A 71 -2.12 6.29 1.88
N ASP A 72 -1.69 6.28 3.13
CA ASP A 72 -2.38 6.94 4.25
C ASP A 72 -1.43 7.92 4.97
N LEU A 73 -1.87 9.16 5.17
CA LEU A 73 -1.11 10.20 5.88
C LEU A 73 -1.29 10.15 7.40
N GLY A 74 -1.90 9.11 7.95
CA GLY A 74 -2.05 8.92 9.39
C GLY A 74 -3.07 9.87 10.01
N GLY A 75 -4.13 10.22 9.27
CA GLY A 75 -5.16 11.16 9.72
C GLY A 75 -4.91 12.62 9.33
N GLY A 76 -3.75 12.93 8.74
CA GLY A 76 -3.53 14.20 8.04
C GLY A 76 -4.26 14.26 6.70
N SER A 77 -4.49 15.48 6.21
CA SER A 77 -4.96 15.74 4.85
C SER A 77 -4.01 16.76 4.20
N ALA A 78 -3.47 16.41 3.04
CA ALA A 78 -2.58 17.27 2.28
C ALA A 78 -2.73 16.98 0.78
N ASN A 79 -2.42 17.98 -0.05
CA ASN A 79 -2.26 17.75 -1.48
C ASN A 79 -0.93 17.02 -1.72
N ILE A 80 -1.01 15.72 -2.00
CA ILE A 80 0.17 14.88 -2.21
C ILE A 80 0.38 14.53 -3.68
N ARG A 81 1.62 14.71 -4.14
CA ARG A 81 2.09 14.03 -5.34
C ARG A 81 2.44 12.59 -4.96
N HIS A 82 1.93 11.64 -5.73
CA HIS A 82 2.13 10.22 -5.50
C HIS A 82 2.14 9.44 -6.81
N ARG A 83 2.74 8.24 -6.80
CA ARG A 83 2.72 7.30 -7.93
C ARG A 83 2.73 5.87 -7.40
N ILE A 84 1.94 5.00 -8.02
CA ILE A 84 1.99 3.55 -7.81
C ILE A 84 2.37 2.90 -9.14
N SER A 85 3.49 2.17 -9.15
CA SER A 85 3.99 1.41 -10.30
C SER A 85 4.38 -0.01 -9.86
N VAL A 86 4.53 -0.91 -10.83
CA VAL A 86 4.93 -2.30 -10.60
C VAL A 86 6.18 -2.60 -11.42
N ILE A 87 7.13 -3.27 -10.80
CA ILE A 87 8.21 -3.98 -11.49
C ILE A 87 7.77 -5.44 -11.52
N GLU A 88 7.53 -5.96 -12.71
CA GLU A 88 7.14 -7.36 -12.93
C GLU A 88 8.32 -8.30 -12.62
N ALA A 89 8.00 -9.48 -12.10
CA ALA A 89 8.97 -10.54 -11.81
C ALA A 89 9.62 -11.15 -13.07
#